data_AF-A0A2K3P8Y2-F1
#
_entry.id   AF-A0A2K3P8Y2-F1
#
_cell.length_a   1.000
_cell.length_b   1.000
_cell.length_c   1.000
_cell.angle_alpha   90.00
_cell.angle_beta   90.00
_cell.angle_gamma   90.00
#
_symmetry.space_group_name_H-M   'P 1'
#
loop_
_entity.id
_entity.type
_entity.pdbx_description
1 polymer ?
#
loop_
_entity_poly.entity_id
_entity_poly.type
_entity_poly.pdbx_seq_one_letter_code
_entity_poly.pdbx_strand_id
1 'polypeptide(L)'
;MSITVMEAEEQEGHPHMAMFMVLGHLPLYEILTMSSVCKSLLDEINSDVLLWHRLIVESPLNSRLTDETLLKITSKANGRLKTLALMNCIHITDQGLLRVVEQNPYIKELHIPACTSITPEGILKVVEALCERSNCLTNLSINGIYNIQKEHYHMLALNLRKNLTLEYEQTPPPFYHHIQFEHNVLASNLRLDYEEKMQQPVYYHKRGSVSSFKQGENRRIIDLEICPKCVEVRMVYDCPKVDCCKRKECRGCIFCIPRCENCGGCVGSDEPEEGACGDILCLECWLQVPKCNFCNKPYCMQHTDWWCTSTDSSLLCRVCDENSHGYTYTDVL
;
A
#
# COMPACT_ATOMS: atom_id res chain seq x y z
N MET A 1 -37.40 55.99 25.98
CA MET A 1 -36.34 55.55 25.05
C MET A 1 -35.25 54.91 25.88
N SER A 2 -35.03 53.61 25.74
CA SER A 2 -33.81 53.09 25.11
C SER A 2 -33.59 51.62 25.47
N ILE A 3 -33.83 50.80 24.45
CA ILE A 3 -33.05 49.63 24.04
C ILE A 3 -33.01 48.48 25.04
N THR A 4 -34.04 47.63 24.98
CA THR A 4 -33.89 46.18 25.18
C THR A 4 -32.90 45.66 24.15
N VAL A 5 -31.73 45.21 24.62
CA VAL A 5 -30.78 44.44 23.83
C VAL A 5 -31.48 43.12 23.50
N MET A 6 -31.86 42.94 22.24
CA MET A 6 -32.23 41.63 21.73
C MET A 6 -30.94 40.81 21.75
N GLU A 7 -30.82 39.90 22.70
CA GLU A 7 -29.83 38.82 22.62
C GLU A 7 -30.13 38.07 21.32
N ALA A 8 -29.31 38.30 20.31
CA ALA A 8 -29.30 37.46 19.13
C ALA A 8 -28.78 36.11 19.61
N GLU A 9 -29.67 35.12 19.67
CA GLU A 9 -29.27 33.72 19.75
C GLU A 9 -28.31 33.47 18.58
N GLU A 10 -27.02 33.33 18.86
CA GLU A 10 -26.07 32.76 17.90
C GLU A 10 -26.57 31.35 17.61
N GLN A 11 -27.30 31.19 16.50
CA GLN A 11 -27.51 29.89 15.90
C GLN A 11 -26.11 29.38 15.53
N GLU A 12 -25.53 28.52 16.39
CA GLU A 12 -24.39 27.68 16.03
C GLU A 12 -24.80 26.92 14.76
N GLY A 13 -24.33 27.42 13.61
CA GLY A 13 -24.60 26.84 12.31
C GLY A 13 -24.02 25.43 12.32
N HIS A 14 -24.88 24.43 12.46
CA HIS A 14 -24.48 23.04 12.38
C HIS A 14 -23.95 22.79 10.97
N PRO A 15 -22.83 22.06 10.80
CA PRO A 15 -22.33 21.75 9.48
C PRO A 15 -23.43 21.10 8.63
N HIS A 16 -23.58 21.58 7.40
CA HIS A 16 -24.61 21.07 6.50
C HIS A 16 -24.41 19.57 6.25
N MET A 17 -25.50 18.79 6.18
CA MET A 17 -25.44 17.33 6.08
C MET A 17 -24.60 16.82 4.89
N ALA A 18 -24.57 17.58 3.80
CA ALA A 18 -23.73 17.29 2.64
C ALA A 18 -22.22 17.24 2.97
N MET A 19 -21.76 17.99 3.97
CA MET A 19 -20.36 18.00 4.37
C MET A 19 -19.94 16.63 4.92
N PHE A 20 -20.83 15.93 5.65
CA PHE A 20 -20.54 14.60 6.18
C PHE A 20 -20.44 13.53 5.09
N MET A 21 -21.20 13.68 3.99
CA MET A 21 -21.04 12.80 2.83
C MET A 21 -19.67 12.98 2.16
N VAL A 22 -19.09 14.18 2.23
CA VAL A 22 -17.75 14.45 1.67
C VAL A 22 -16.65 13.85 2.55
N LEU A 23 -16.81 13.85 3.88
CA LEU A 23 -15.77 13.38 4.82
C LEU A 23 -15.28 11.96 4.53
N GLY A 24 -16.18 11.06 4.14
CA GLY A 24 -15.82 9.66 3.80
C GLY A 24 -14.93 9.52 2.56
N HIS A 25 -14.78 10.58 1.76
CA HIS A 25 -13.93 10.62 0.58
C HIS A 25 -12.61 11.35 0.81
N LEU A 26 -12.43 12.00 1.96
CA LEU A 26 -11.22 12.77 2.26
C LEU A 26 -10.09 11.85 2.75
N PRO A 27 -8.82 12.15 2.41
CA PRO A 27 -7.67 11.55 3.07
C PRO A 27 -7.69 11.78 4.59
N LEU A 28 -7.07 10.87 5.35
CA LEU A 28 -7.00 10.96 6.81
C LEU A 28 -6.47 12.32 7.29
N TYR A 29 -5.46 12.87 6.63
CA TYR A 29 -4.91 14.19 6.94
C TYR A 29 -5.96 15.31 6.88
N GLU A 30 -6.82 15.27 5.86
CA GLU A 30 -7.87 16.26 5.68
C GLU A 30 -8.99 16.05 6.71
N ILE A 31 -9.38 14.80 7.02
CA ILE A 31 -10.35 14.51 8.08
C ILE A 31 -9.87 15.06 9.43
N LEU A 32 -8.60 14.83 9.78
CA LEU A 32 -8.02 15.34 11.02
C LEU A 32 -7.93 16.88 11.02
N THR A 33 -7.59 17.50 9.89
CA THR A 33 -7.60 18.96 9.74
C THR A 33 -9.01 19.52 9.94
N MET A 34 -10.02 18.89 9.34
CA MET A 34 -11.43 19.25 9.50
C MET A 34 -11.87 19.15 10.96
N SER A 35 -11.40 18.13 11.69
CA SER A 35 -11.70 18.00 13.13
C SER A 35 -11.14 19.12 14.01
N SER A 36 -10.24 19.97 13.49
CA SER A 36 -9.71 21.14 14.21
C SER A 36 -10.48 22.44 13.96
N VAL A 37 -11.46 22.45 13.04
CA VAL A 37 -12.17 23.68 12.64
C VAL A 37 -13.15 24.15 13.72
N CYS A 38 -14.00 23.26 14.23
CA CYS A 38 -14.94 23.57 15.32
C CYS A 38 -15.30 22.32 16.14
N LYS A 39 -15.83 22.53 17.34
CA LYS A 39 -16.22 21.45 18.26
C LYS A 39 -17.33 20.55 17.69
N SER A 40 -18.36 21.15 17.11
CA SER A 40 -19.47 20.40 16.48
C SER A 40 -18.96 19.41 15.42
N LEU A 41 -18.01 19.85 14.58
CA LEU A 41 -17.43 18.99 13.55
C LEU A 41 -16.49 17.93 14.12
N LEU A 42 -15.71 18.28 15.16
CA LEU A 42 -14.89 17.31 15.91
C LEU A 42 -15.76 16.20 16.50
N ASP A 43 -16.86 16.56 17.16
CA ASP A 43 -17.76 15.64 17.84
C ASP A 43 -18.44 14.71 16.84
N GLU A 44 -18.89 15.21 15.69
CA GLU A 44 -19.47 14.37 14.64
C GLU A 44 -18.45 13.43 13.98
N ILE A 45 -17.27 13.94 13.63
CA ILE A 45 -16.18 13.12 13.09
C ILE A 45 -15.80 11.99 14.06
N ASN A 46 -15.77 12.27 15.37
CA ASN A 46 -15.44 11.26 16.37
C ASN A 46 -16.58 10.25 16.60
N SER A 47 -17.83 10.67 16.38
CA SER A 47 -19.01 9.82 16.58
C SER A 47 -19.28 8.90 15.38
N ASP A 48 -18.90 9.33 14.17
CA ASP A 48 -19.08 8.52 12.96
C ASP A 48 -18.01 7.43 12.84
N VAL A 49 -18.35 6.24 13.33
CA VAL A 49 -17.49 5.06 13.26
C VAL A 49 -17.23 4.60 11.81
N LEU A 50 -18.10 4.92 10.85
CA LEU A 50 -17.93 4.53 9.44
C LEU A 50 -16.69 5.18 8.82
N LEU A 51 -16.40 6.44 9.16
CA LEU A 51 -15.19 7.14 8.74
C LEU A 51 -13.89 6.42 9.15
N TRP A 52 -13.94 5.68 10.26
CA TRP A 52 -12.79 5.00 10.83
C TRP A 52 -12.72 3.50 10.48
N HIS A 53 -13.60 2.97 9.61
CA HIS A 53 -13.53 1.56 9.19
C HIS A 53 -12.31 1.26 8.31
N ARG A 54 -11.85 2.26 7.55
CA ARG A 54 -10.72 2.14 6.63
C ARG A 54 -9.76 3.28 6.87
N LEU A 55 -8.66 2.98 7.55
CA LEU A 55 -7.67 3.96 7.95
C LEU A 55 -6.42 3.81 7.08
N ILE A 56 -6.09 4.86 6.33
CA ILE A 56 -4.87 4.95 5.53
C ILE A 56 -4.03 6.09 6.06
N VAL A 57 -2.84 5.76 6.55
CA VAL A 57 -1.79 6.71 6.92
C VAL A 57 -0.76 6.74 5.82
N GLU A 58 -0.58 7.91 5.23
CA GLU A 58 0.44 8.18 4.22
C GLU A 58 1.11 9.53 4.47
N SER A 59 1.98 9.95 3.55
CA SER A 59 2.62 11.27 3.62
C SER A 59 1.56 12.38 3.62
N PRO A 60 1.71 13.44 4.43
CA PRO A 60 2.84 13.74 5.32
C PRO A 60 2.73 13.16 6.74
N LEU A 61 1.60 12.53 7.09
CA LEU A 61 1.32 12.07 8.46
C LEU A 61 2.24 10.95 8.94
N ASN A 62 2.60 10.03 8.04
CA ASN A 62 3.41 8.85 8.34
C ASN A 62 4.74 9.14 9.08
N SER A 63 5.38 10.26 8.77
CA SER A 63 6.67 10.66 9.35
C SER A 63 6.59 11.15 10.80
N ARG A 64 5.39 11.49 11.29
CA ARG A 64 5.18 12.07 12.64
C ARG A 64 4.33 11.17 13.53
N LEU A 65 3.78 10.09 12.98
CA LEU A 65 2.89 9.21 13.70
C LEU A 65 3.66 8.28 14.64
N THR A 66 3.22 8.18 15.88
CA THR A 66 3.77 7.33 16.95
C THR A 66 2.75 6.30 17.38
N ASP A 67 3.18 5.26 18.10
CA ASP A 67 2.28 4.22 18.64
C ASP A 67 1.07 4.82 19.40
N GLU A 68 1.30 5.82 20.26
CA GLU A 68 0.25 6.46 21.05
C GLU A 68 -0.74 7.28 20.21
N THR A 69 -0.24 7.96 19.17
CA THR A 69 -1.11 8.75 18.28
C THR A 69 -1.90 7.83 17.34
N LEU A 70 -1.28 6.78 16.82
CA LEU A 70 -1.96 5.73 16.06
C LEU A 70 -3.08 5.10 16.89
N LEU A 71 -2.81 4.72 18.14
CA LEU A 71 -3.81 4.11 19.00
C LEU A 71 -5.02 5.02 19.23
N LYS A 72 -4.79 6.31 19.53
CA LYS A 72 -5.85 7.32 19.70
C LYS A 72 -6.72 7.50 18.47
N ILE A 73 -6.16 7.35 17.27
CA ILE A 73 -6.94 7.47 16.03
C ILE A 73 -7.72 6.17 15.79
N THR A 74 -7.06 5.01 15.92
CA THR A 74 -7.70 3.71 15.69
C THR A 74 -8.77 3.36 16.72
N SER A 75 -8.71 3.92 17.93
CA SER A 75 -9.75 3.71 18.95
C SER A 75 -11.10 4.32 18.55
N LYS A 76 -11.11 5.34 17.67
CA LYS A 76 -12.34 5.93 17.13
C LYS A 76 -13.17 4.95 16.30
N ALA A 77 -12.53 3.89 15.78
CA ALA A 77 -13.23 2.80 15.10
C ALA A 77 -14.04 1.92 16.07
N ASN A 78 -13.88 2.07 17.39
CA ASN A 78 -14.59 1.32 18.43
C ASN A 78 -14.54 -0.20 18.19
N GLY A 79 -13.35 -0.70 17.85
CA GLY A 79 -13.10 -2.11 17.56
C GLY A 79 -13.56 -2.59 16.18
N ARG A 80 -14.16 -1.72 15.34
CA ARG A 80 -14.73 -2.05 14.03
C ARG A 80 -13.82 -1.74 12.84
N LEU A 81 -12.56 -1.37 13.08
CA LEU A 81 -11.58 -1.15 12.01
C LEU A 81 -11.44 -2.41 11.14
N LYS A 82 -11.58 -2.25 9.83
CA LYS A 82 -11.51 -3.33 8.83
C LYS A 82 -10.22 -3.30 8.03
N THR A 83 -9.78 -2.11 7.65
CA THR A 83 -8.57 -1.92 6.85
C THR A 83 -7.65 -0.95 7.58
N LEU A 84 -6.42 -1.38 7.83
CA LEU A 84 -5.36 -0.55 8.37
C LEU A 84 -4.19 -0.53 7.37
N ALA A 85 -3.89 0.65 6.84
CA ALA A 85 -2.82 0.85 5.89
C ALA A 85 -1.83 1.90 6.43
N LEU A 86 -0.63 1.49 6.82
CA LEU A 86 0.45 2.33 7.34
C LEU A 86 1.58 2.41 6.30
N MET A 87 1.60 3.47 5.49
CA MET A 87 2.57 3.63 4.42
C MET A 87 3.82 4.33 4.94
N ASN A 88 4.96 3.63 4.99
CA ASN A 88 6.25 4.21 5.40
C ASN A 88 6.19 4.88 6.79
N CYS A 89 5.47 4.26 7.74
CA CYS A 89 5.32 4.76 9.11
C CYS A 89 6.49 4.26 9.98
N ILE A 90 7.64 4.92 9.89
CA ILE A 90 8.92 4.46 10.46
C ILE A 90 8.97 4.50 12.00
N HIS A 91 8.06 5.19 12.67
CA HIS A 91 8.04 5.32 14.13
C HIS A 91 7.00 4.41 14.81
N ILE A 92 6.30 3.58 14.03
CA ILE A 92 5.37 2.57 14.56
C ILE A 92 6.14 1.29 14.86
N THR A 93 5.94 0.74 16.05
CA THR A 93 6.66 -0.45 16.52
C THR A 93 5.76 -1.69 16.55
N ASP A 94 6.38 -2.85 16.75
CA ASP A 94 5.67 -4.11 17.02
C ASP A 94 4.63 -3.98 18.15
N GLN A 95 4.97 -3.24 19.22
CA GLN A 95 4.09 -3.05 20.36
C GLN A 95 2.90 -2.14 20.04
N GLY A 96 3.14 -1.06 19.31
CA GLY A 96 2.07 -0.17 18.83
C GLY A 96 1.09 -0.93 17.95
N LEU A 97 1.60 -1.66 16.96
CA LEU A 97 0.75 -2.42 16.06
C LEU A 97 -0.02 -3.53 16.79
N LEU A 98 0.62 -4.25 17.73
CA LEU A 98 -0.05 -5.27 18.53
C LEU A 98 -1.24 -4.70 19.33
N ARG A 99 -1.04 -3.57 20.02
CA ARG A 99 -2.12 -2.90 20.77
C ARG A 99 -3.29 -2.48 19.89
N VAL A 100 -3.01 -2.02 18.66
CA VAL A 100 -4.05 -1.64 17.70
C VAL A 100 -4.90 -2.84 17.31
N VAL A 101 -4.30 -4.00 17.01
CA VAL A 101 -5.04 -5.21 16.61
C VAL A 101 -5.77 -5.86 17.78
N GLU A 102 -5.25 -5.73 19.01
CA GLU A 102 -5.94 -6.18 20.21
C GLU A 102 -7.26 -5.40 20.45
N GLN A 103 -7.24 -4.09 20.22
CA GLN A 103 -8.43 -3.22 20.30
C GLN A 103 -9.37 -3.36 19.09
N ASN A 104 -8.85 -3.77 17.94
CA ASN A 104 -9.60 -3.90 16.69
C ASN A 104 -9.48 -5.32 16.10
N PRO A 105 -10.16 -6.32 16.69
CA PRO A 105 -10.01 -7.72 16.30
C PRO A 105 -10.57 -8.07 14.92
N TYR A 106 -11.29 -7.16 14.27
CA TYR A 106 -11.98 -7.45 13.00
C TYR A 106 -11.26 -6.88 11.77
N ILE A 107 -9.98 -6.50 11.91
CA ILE A 107 -9.15 -6.09 10.79
C ILE A 107 -9.03 -7.27 9.81
N LYS A 108 -9.32 -7.02 8.54
CA LYS A 108 -9.21 -7.97 7.43
C LYS A 108 -8.07 -7.62 6.48
N GLU A 109 -7.75 -6.34 6.37
CA GLU A 109 -6.71 -5.86 5.49
C GLU A 109 -5.66 -5.10 6.30
N LEU A 110 -4.43 -5.61 6.32
CA LEU A 110 -3.29 -4.97 6.98
C LEU A 110 -2.20 -4.70 5.96
N HIS A 111 -1.90 -3.43 5.73
CA HIS A 111 -0.84 -3.00 4.83
C HIS A 111 0.16 -2.16 5.61
N ILE A 112 1.40 -2.61 5.72
CA ILE A 112 2.47 -1.92 6.47
C ILE A 112 3.76 -1.79 5.64
N PRO A 113 3.68 -1.37 4.36
CA PRO A 113 4.86 -1.30 3.52
C PRO A 113 5.87 -0.29 4.07
N ALA A 114 7.14 -0.68 4.04
CA ALA A 114 8.27 0.13 4.50
C ALA A 114 8.16 0.64 5.96
N CYS A 115 7.38 -0.01 6.83
CA CYS A 115 7.38 0.30 8.26
C CYS A 115 8.59 -0.33 8.95
N THR A 116 9.76 0.28 8.81
CA THR A 116 11.07 -0.32 9.13
C THR A 116 11.30 -0.65 10.61
N SER A 117 10.50 -0.10 11.52
CA SER A 117 10.54 -0.40 12.95
C SER A 117 9.66 -1.58 13.37
N ILE A 118 8.97 -2.20 12.41
CA ILE A 118 8.23 -3.45 12.61
C ILE A 118 9.09 -4.62 12.15
N THR A 119 9.20 -5.65 13.00
CA THR A 119 10.01 -6.84 12.76
C THR A 119 9.20 -8.00 12.19
N PRO A 120 9.81 -8.98 11.50
CA PRO A 120 9.13 -10.21 11.09
C PRO A 120 8.44 -10.92 12.26
N GLU A 121 9.06 -10.95 13.43
CA GLU A 121 8.51 -11.53 14.66
C GLU A 121 7.29 -10.75 15.18
N GLY A 122 7.33 -9.42 15.09
CA GLY A 122 6.18 -8.56 15.39
C GLY A 122 4.98 -8.84 14.49
N ILE A 123 5.22 -8.99 13.19
CA ILE A 123 4.17 -9.32 12.20
C ILE A 123 3.56 -10.69 12.52
N LEU A 124 4.38 -11.70 12.85
CA LEU A 124 3.88 -13.03 13.23
C LEU A 124 2.93 -12.94 14.43
N LYS A 125 3.32 -12.24 15.50
CA LYS A 125 2.47 -12.06 16.69
C LYS A 125 1.16 -11.35 16.38
N VAL A 126 1.22 -10.32 15.54
CA VAL A 126 0.02 -9.58 15.09
C VAL A 126 -0.93 -10.48 14.31
N VAL A 127 -0.39 -11.27 13.37
CA VAL A 127 -1.18 -12.22 12.58
C VAL A 127 -1.78 -13.31 13.47
N GLU A 128 -1.00 -13.87 14.40
CA GLU A 128 -1.49 -14.86 15.37
C GLU A 128 -2.66 -14.31 16.20
N ALA A 129 -2.52 -13.13 16.78
CA ALA A 129 -3.56 -12.49 17.58
C ALA A 129 -4.88 -12.24 16.80
N LEU A 130 -4.79 -11.87 15.52
CA LEU A 130 -5.96 -11.70 14.66
C LEU A 130 -6.60 -13.04 14.27
N CYS A 131 -5.79 -14.04 13.95
CA CYS A 131 -6.27 -15.33 13.46
C CYS A 131 -6.82 -16.24 14.58
N GLU A 132 -6.36 -16.10 15.83
CA GLU A 132 -6.91 -16.80 17.00
C GLU A 132 -8.41 -16.55 17.20
N ARG A 133 -8.89 -15.34 16.86
CA ARG A 133 -10.29 -14.94 17.06
C ARG A 133 -11.21 -15.34 15.90
N SER A 134 -10.79 -16.29 15.04
CA SER A 134 -11.46 -16.62 13.76
C SER A 134 -11.66 -15.41 12.83
N ASN A 135 -10.89 -14.34 13.04
CA ASN A 135 -10.97 -13.06 12.34
C ASN A 135 -9.65 -12.72 11.65
N CYS A 136 -9.11 -13.72 10.97
CA CYS A 136 -7.84 -13.62 10.28
C CYS A 136 -7.90 -12.66 9.08
N LEU A 137 -6.74 -12.16 8.69
CA LEU A 137 -6.57 -11.25 7.56
C LEU A 137 -6.91 -11.96 6.25
N THR A 138 -7.58 -11.25 5.35
CA THR A 138 -7.72 -11.62 3.94
C THR A 138 -6.53 -11.13 3.12
N ASN A 139 -5.92 -10.01 3.54
CA ASN A 139 -4.80 -9.39 2.85
C ASN A 139 -3.78 -8.82 3.84
N LEU A 140 -2.51 -9.16 3.62
CA LEU A 140 -1.34 -8.72 4.34
C LEU A 140 -0.32 -8.18 3.34
N SER A 141 0.03 -6.90 3.43
CA SER A 141 1.09 -6.29 2.63
C SER A 141 2.22 -5.83 3.53
N ILE A 142 3.40 -6.43 3.33
CA ILE A 142 4.59 -6.24 4.18
C ILE A 142 5.84 -5.95 3.34
N ASN A 143 5.67 -5.50 2.10
CA ASN A 143 6.79 -5.13 1.24
C ASN A 143 7.65 -4.02 1.86
N GLY A 144 8.98 -4.17 1.79
CA GLY A 144 9.90 -3.19 2.35
C GLY A 144 10.19 -3.37 3.85
N ILE A 145 9.61 -4.38 4.50
CA ILE A 145 10.12 -4.87 5.79
C ILE A 145 11.40 -5.69 5.52
N TYR A 146 12.46 -5.37 6.24
CA TYR A 146 13.76 -6.01 6.08
C TYR A 146 13.84 -7.35 6.83
N ASN A 147 14.78 -8.20 6.44
CA ASN A 147 15.12 -9.47 7.10
C ASN A 147 13.98 -10.50 7.19
N ILE A 148 12.94 -10.41 6.36
CA ILE A 148 11.95 -11.49 6.23
C ILE A 148 12.62 -12.71 5.59
N GLN A 149 12.79 -13.77 6.38
CA GLN A 149 13.31 -15.07 5.94
C GLN A 149 12.19 -16.02 5.49
N LYS A 150 12.56 -17.15 4.90
CA LYS A 150 11.62 -18.18 4.41
C LYS A 150 10.74 -18.70 5.53
N GLU A 151 11.30 -18.91 6.70
CA GLU A 151 10.62 -19.45 7.88
C GLU A 151 9.46 -18.53 8.28
N HIS A 152 9.70 -17.22 8.36
CA HIS A 152 8.67 -16.21 8.61
C HIS A 152 7.57 -16.27 7.55
N TYR A 153 7.93 -16.31 6.26
CA TYR A 153 6.96 -16.39 5.17
C TYR A 153 6.07 -17.64 5.28
N HIS A 154 6.65 -18.81 5.55
CA HIS A 154 5.88 -20.05 5.71
C HIS A 154 4.95 -19.97 6.93
N MET A 155 5.41 -19.45 8.06
CA MET A 155 4.58 -19.28 9.26
C MET A 155 3.41 -18.32 9.03
N LEU A 156 3.64 -17.19 8.35
CA LEU A 156 2.58 -16.27 7.95
C LEU A 156 1.57 -16.94 7.03
N ALA A 157 2.03 -17.63 5.99
CA ALA A 157 1.16 -18.33 5.05
C ALA A 157 0.33 -19.42 5.75
N LEU A 158 0.92 -20.17 6.68
CA LEU A 158 0.23 -21.20 7.46
C LEU A 158 -0.84 -20.58 8.37
N ASN A 159 -0.52 -19.52 9.11
CA ASN A 159 -1.48 -18.88 10.01
C ASN A 159 -2.66 -18.25 9.26
N LEU A 160 -2.38 -17.59 8.13
CA LEU A 160 -3.42 -16.97 7.30
C LEU A 160 -4.33 -18.01 6.63
N ARG A 161 -3.81 -19.18 6.28
CA ARG A 161 -4.58 -20.28 5.65
C ARG A 161 -5.49 -21.04 6.59
N LYS A 162 -5.26 -21.03 7.91
CA LYS A 162 -6.12 -21.74 8.90
C LYS A 162 -7.61 -21.39 8.76
N ASN A 163 -7.94 -20.19 8.26
CA ASN A 163 -9.32 -19.72 8.12
C ASN A 163 -9.95 -19.99 6.74
N LEU A 164 -9.15 -20.23 5.68
CA LEU A 164 -9.66 -20.60 4.34
C LEU A 164 -10.25 -22.02 4.31
N THR A 165 -9.74 -22.91 5.15
CA THR A 165 -10.32 -24.26 5.33
C THR A 165 -11.75 -24.23 5.87
N LEU A 166 -12.15 -23.19 6.61
CA LEU A 166 -13.50 -23.05 7.17
C LEU A 166 -14.53 -22.56 6.14
N GLU A 167 -14.11 -21.80 5.12
CA GLU A 167 -15.00 -21.33 4.05
C GLU A 167 -15.25 -22.41 2.97
N TYR A 168 -14.28 -23.30 2.74
CA TYR A 168 -14.33 -24.29 1.65
C TYR A 168 -15.04 -25.61 2.03
N GLU A 169 -15.33 -25.86 3.31
CA GLU A 169 -16.16 -27.01 3.71
C GLU A 169 -17.63 -26.85 3.31
N GLN A 170 -18.05 -25.67 2.81
CA GLN A 170 -19.44 -25.42 2.43
C GLN A 170 -19.76 -25.64 0.94
N THR A 171 -18.78 -25.80 0.05
CA THR A 171 -19.05 -26.18 -1.36
C THR A 171 -17.95 -27.08 -1.96
N PRO A 172 -18.19 -28.39 -2.17
CA PRO A 172 -17.25 -29.23 -2.92
C PRO A 172 -17.34 -28.91 -4.43
N PRO A 173 -16.21 -28.87 -5.18
CA PRO A 173 -16.24 -28.75 -6.63
C PRO A 173 -16.90 -29.98 -7.28
N PRO A 174 -17.58 -29.84 -8.44
CA PRO A 174 -18.44 -30.90 -9.01
C PRO A 174 -17.76 -32.20 -9.48
N PHE A 175 -16.47 -32.41 -9.24
CA PHE A 175 -15.71 -33.51 -9.86
C PHE A 175 -14.89 -34.40 -8.92
N TYR A 176 -15.00 -34.24 -7.60
CA TYR A 176 -14.24 -35.06 -6.64
C TYR A 176 -15.09 -36.12 -5.95
N HIS A 177 -15.62 -37.07 -6.72
CA HIS A 177 -16.09 -38.35 -6.20
C HIS A 177 -15.20 -39.45 -6.77
N HIS A 178 -14.08 -39.75 -6.11
CA HIS A 178 -13.43 -41.09 -6.08
C HIS A 178 -11.97 -40.99 -5.64
N ILE A 179 -11.68 -40.59 -4.40
CA ILE A 179 -10.51 -41.10 -3.68
C ILE A 179 -10.93 -41.28 -2.22
N GLN A 180 -10.95 -42.53 -1.76
CA GLN A 180 -11.14 -42.89 -0.36
C GLN A 180 -9.93 -42.46 0.46
N PHE A 181 -10.22 -41.99 1.67
CA PHE A 181 -9.31 -41.55 2.73
C PHE A 181 -7.98 -42.31 2.77
N GLU A 182 -6.90 -41.63 2.40
CA GLU A 182 -5.61 -41.62 3.09
C GLU A 182 -4.78 -40.43 2.54
N HIS A 183 -4.24 -39.61 3.46
CA HIS A 183 -3.43 -38.39 3.27
C HIS A 183 -4.16 -37.02 3.16
N ASN A 184 -4.53 -36.46 4.32
CA ASN A 184 -4.84 -35.03 4.49
C ASN A 184 -3.68 -34.10 4.07
N VAL A 185 -2.43 -34.56 4.14
CA VAL A 185 -1.23 -33.77 3.81
C VAL A 185 -1.02 -33.63 2.30
N LEU A 186 -1.35 -34.66 1.51
CA LEU A 186 -1.23 -34.59 0.05
C LEU A 186 -2.35 -33.74 -0.55
N ALA A 187 -3.57 -33.84 -0.01
CA ALA A 187 -4.69 -32.99 -0.39
C ALA A 187 -4.44 -31.51 -0.08
N SER A 188 -3.82 -31.18 1.06
CA SER A 188 -3.40 -29.80 1.35
C SER A 188 -2.35 -29.33 0.34
N ASN A 189 -1.30 -30.11 0.08
CA ASN A 189 -0.24 -29.72 -0.87
C ASN A 189 -0.75 -29.56 -2.32
N LEU A 190 -1.67 -30.42 -2.77
CA LEU A 190 -2.33 -30.29 -4.07
C LEU A 190 -3.21 -29.04 -4.17
N ARG A 191 -3.85 -28.63 -3.07
CA ARG A 191 -4.58 -27.35 -2.96
C ARG A 191 -3.64 -26.16 -3.01
N LEU A 192 -2.48 -26.24 -2.33
CA LEU A 192 -1.44 -25.20 -2.36
C LEU A 192 -0.94 -24.94 -3.79
N ASP A 193 -0.67 -26.01 -4.55
CA ASP A 193 -0.25 -25.93 -5.95
C ASP A 193 -1.34 -25.37 -6.89
N TYR A 194 -2.62 -25.51 -6.52
CA TYR A 194 -3.76 -25.00 -7.28
C TYR A 194 -4.06 -23.52 -6.97
N GLU A 195 -3.92 -23.12 -5.70
CA GLU A 195 -4.10 -21.72 -5.25
C GLU A 195 -2.97 -20.81 -5.75
N GLU A 196 -1.71 -21.27 -5.75
CA GLU A 196 -0.60 -20.56 -6.39
C GLU A 196 -0.84 -20.34 -7.90
N LYS A 197 -1.54 -21.26 -8.56
CA LYS A 197 -1.92 -21.13 -9.98
C LYS A 197 -3.05 -20.12 -10.24
N MET A 198 -3.82 -19.72 -9.21
CA MET A 198 -4.96 -18.81 -9.34
C MET A 198 -4.67 -17.36 -8.93
N GLN A 199 -3.44 -17.06 -8.49
CA GLN A 199 -3.06 -15.69 -8.11
C GLN A 199 -3.01 -14.79 -9.35
N GLN A 200 -3.63 -13.62 -9.24
CA GLN A 200 -3.56 -12.60 -10.29
C GLN A 200 -2.11 -12.16 -10.53
N PRO A 201 -1.75 -11.80 -11.77
CA PRO A 201 -0.42 -11.33 -12.09
C PRO A 201 -0.11 -10.00 -11.38
N VAL A 202 1.10 -9.88 -10.85
CA VAL A 202 1.56 -8.63 -10.18
C VAL A 202 2.55 -7.92 -11.09
N TYR A 203 2.22 -6.69 -11.46
CA TYR A 203 3.01 -5.92 -12.44
C TYR A 203 3.84 -4.84 -11.77
N TYR A 204 5.07 -4.69 -12.25
CA TYR A 204 6.07 -3.80 -11.66
C TYR A 204 5.70 -2.31 -11.73
N HIS A 205 5.07 -1.85 -12.82
CA HIS A 205 4.65 -0.45 -12.98
C HIS A 205 3.54 -0.04 -11.98
N LYS A 206 2.90 -1.01 -11.31
CA LYS A 206 1.91 -0.76 -10.26
C LYS A 206 2.51 -0.69 -8.85
N ARG A 207 3.83 -0.88 -8.71
CA ARG A 207 4.47 -0.84 -7.38
C ARG A 207 4.26 0.54 -6.74
N GLY A 208 3.98 0.57 -5.45
CA GLY A 208 3.77 1.82 -4.69
C GLY A 208 2.46 2.57 -4.97
N SER A 209 1.67 2.15 -5.96
CA SER A 209 0.41 2.81 -6.27
C SER A 209 -0.62 2.56 -5.15
N VAL A 210 -1.02 3.63 -4.44
CA VAL A 210 -2.02 3.57 -3.34
C VAL A 210 -3.37 3.06 -3.84
N SER A 211 -3.69 3.26 -5.13
CA SER A 211 -4.89 2.67 -5.76
C SER A 211 -4.89 1.15 -5.78
N SER A 212 -3.73 0.49 -5.67
CA SER A 212 -3.64 -0.97 -5.56
C SER A 212 -4.29 -1.50 -4.27
N PHE A 213 -4.45 -0.65 -3.25
CA PHE A 213 -5.13 -0.96 -1.99
C PHE A 213 -6.61 -0.53 -1.98
N LYS A 214 -7.10 0.13 -3.04
CA LYS A 214 -8.49 0.63 -3.16
C LYS A 214 -9.42 -0.36 -3.87
N GLN A 215 -8.88 -1.36 -4.56
CA GLN A 215 -9.68 -2.37 -5.26
C GLN A 215 -9.56 -3.72 -4.54
N GLY A 216 -10.68 -4.20 -4.00
CA GLY A 216 -10.84 -5.54 -3.43
C GLY A 216 -10.71 -6.69 -4.45
N GLU A 217 -9.89 -6.50 -5.48
CA GLU A 217 -9.64 -7.46 -6.56
C GLU A 217 -8.35 -8.27 -6.34
N ASN A 218 -7.53 -7.87 -5.35
CA ASN A 218 -6.28 -8.56 -5.08
C ASN A 218 -6.52 -9.82 -4.24
N ARG A 219 -6.67 -10.96 -4.91
CA ARG A 219 -6.82 -12.29 -4.29
C ARG A 219 -5.55 -12.79 -3.57
N ARG A 220 -4.46 -12.03 -3.58
CA ARG A 220 -3.21 -12.42 -2.91
C ARG A 220 -3.27 -12.08 -1.43
N ILE A 221 -3.11 -13.11 -0.61
CA ILE A 221 -3.14 -13.02 0.85
C ILE A 221 -1.88 -12.30 1.36
N ILE A 222 -0.71 -12.59 0.80
CA ILE A 222 0.57 -11.94 1.13
C ILE A 222 1.15 -11.37 -0.17
N ASP A 223 1.71 -10.16 -0.12
CA ASP A 223 2.33 -9.49 -1.28
C ASP A 223 3.74 -10.02 -1.63
N LEU A 224 4.40 -10.69 -0.68
CA LEU A 224 5.69 -11.36 -0.86
C LEU A 224 5.55 -12.81 -1.34
N GLU A 225 6.60 -13.30 -2.00
CA GLU A 225 6.76 -14.68 -2.41
C GLU A 225 8.24 -15.11 -2.39
N ILE A 226 8.50 -16.41 -2.51
CA ILE A 226 9.84 -16.91 -2.80
C ILE A 226 10.17 -16.66 -4.27
N CYS A 227 11.18 -15.84 -4.54
CA CYS A 227 11.59 -15.52 -5.90
C CYS A 227 12.10 -16.77 -6.64
N PRO A 228 11.59 -17.11 -7.84
CA PRO A 228 12.04 -18.31 -8.56
C PRO A 228 13.47 -18.21 -9.12
N LYS A 229 14.12 -17.04 -9.04
CA LYS A 229 15.48 -16.80 -9.55
C LYS A 229 16.55 -16.83 -8.47
N CYS A 230 16.31 -16.16 -7.34
CA CYS A 230 17.26 -16.09 -6.23
C CYS A 230 16.82 -16.85 -4.98
N VAL A 231 15.60 -17.41 -4.97
CA VAL A 231 15.04 -18.17 -3.86
C VAL A 231 14.87 -17.35 -2.56
N GLU A 232 14.99 -16.02 -2.62
CA GLU A 232 14.75 -15.12 -1.49
C GLU A 232 13.29 -14.68 -1.40
N VAL A 233 12.80 -14.39 -0.19
CA VAL A 233 11.44 -13.85 0.04
C VAL A 233 11.40 -12.38 -0.39
N ARG A 234 10.68 -12.08 -1.48
CA ARG A 234 10.63 -10.74 -2.09
C ARG A 234 9.29 -10.52 -2.78
N MET A 235 8.99 -9.28 -3.13
CA MET A 235 7.97 -8.99 -4.15
C MET A 235 8.40 -9.65 -5.47
N VAL A 236 7.52 -10.48 -6.04
CA VAL A 236 7.75 -11.15 -7.32
C VAL A 236 6.78 -10.60 -8.36
N TYR A 237 7.32 -10.23 -9.51
CA TYR A 237 6.55 -9.59 -10.57
C TYR A 237 6.46 -10.49 -11.80
N ASP A 238 5.31 -10.41 -12.46
CA ASP A 238 5.03 -10.99 -13.75
C ASP A 238 5.33 -9.96 -14.86
N CYS A 239 5.79 -10.43 -16.01
CA CYS A 239 6.05 -9.54 -17.15
C CYS A 239 4.75 -9.29 -17.93
N PRO A 240 4.37 -8.05 -18.22
CA PRO A 240 3.20 -7.74 -19.05
C PRO A 240 3.40 -8.00 -20.55
N LYS A 241 4.65 -8.18 -21.03
CA LYS A 241 4.93 -8.44 -22.44
C LYS A 241 4.44 -9.85 -22.82
N VAL A 242 3.56 -9.93 -23.82
CA VAL A 242 2.92 -11.19 -24.28
C VAL A 242 3.95 -12.27 -24.63
N ASP A 243 5.05 -11.89 -25.28
CA ASP A 243 6.10 -12.82 -25.67
C ASP A 243 6.84 -13.42 -24.46
N CYS A 244 6.97 -12.64 -23.39
CA CYS A 244 7.54 -13.08 -22.11
C CYS A 244 6.57 -13.99 -21.34
N CYS A 245 5.27 -13.69 -21.39
CA CYS A 245 4.23 -14.46 -20.69
C CYS A 245 4.23 -15.94 -21.09
N LYS A 246 4.51 -16.25 -22.37
CA LYS A 246 4.51 -17.62 -22.89
C LYS A 246 5.61 -18.50 -22.30
N ARG A 247 6.75 -17.92 -21.90
CA ARG A 247 7.91 -18.68 -21.43
C ARG A 247 8.00 -18.80 -19.90
N LYS A 248 7.25 -17.99 -19.13
CA LYS A 248 7.34 -17.86 -17.66
C LYS A 248 8.76 -17.57 -17.10
N GLU A 249 9.77 -17.47 -17.95
CA GLU A 249 11.17 -17.17 -17.59
C GLU A 249 11.36 -15.77 -17.01
N CYS A 250 10.42 -14.87 -17.30
CA CYS A 250 10.46 -13.46 -16.94
C CYS A 250 9.75 -13.13 -15.61
N ARG A 251 9.45 -14.15 -14.79
CA ARG A 251 8.91 -13.96 -13.44
C ARG A 251 10.05 -13.87 -12.42
N GLY A 252 10.02 -12.85 -11.58
CA GLY A 252 11.11 -12.64 -10.61
C GLY A 252 11.03 -11.31 -9.87
N CYS A 253 11.87 -11.17 -8.85
CA CYS A 253 11.99 -9.95 -8.06
C CYS A 253 12.75 -8.84 -8.80
N ILE A 254 12.73 -7.64 -8.22
CA ILE A 254 13.35 -6.43 -8.79
C ILE A 254 14.88 -6.54 -8.96
N PHE A 255 15.54 -7.40 -8.17
CA PHE A 255 16.99 -7.59 -8.22
C PHE A 255 17.42 -8.63 -9.26
N CYS A 256 16.52 -9.57 -9.61
CA CYS A 256 16.85 -10.62 -10.56
C CYS A 256 16.49 -10.25 -12.00
N ILE A 257 15.50 -9.37 -12.17
CA ILE A 257 14.99 -8.99 -13.49
C ILE A 257 14.77 -7.47 -13.50
N PRO A 258 15.61 -6.69 -14.21
CA PRO A 258 15.39 -5.27 -14.39
C PRO A 258 14.13 -5.05 -15.23
N ARG A 259 13.33 -4.07 -14.85
CA ARG A 259 12.03 -3.79 -15.47
C ARG A 259 11.88 -2.31 -15.72
N CYS A 260 11.17 -2.00 -16.80
CA CYS A 260 10.81 -0.64 -17.14
C CYS A 260 9.80 -0.11 -16.13
N GLU A 261 10.06 1.06 -15.58
CA GLU A 261 9.21 1.76 -14.63
C GLU A 261 7.80 1.97 -15.16
N ASN A 262 7.73 2.29 -16.46
CA ASN A 262 6.52 2.78 -17.09
C ASN A 262 5.58 1.64 -17.50
N CYS A 263 6.10 0.66 -18.24
CA CYS A 263 5.28 -0.46 -18.73
C CYS A 263 5.37 -1.70 -17.82
N GLY A 264 6.36 -1.81 -16.93
CA GLY A 264 6.62 -3.00 -16.11
C GLY A 264 7.23 -4.18 -16.85
N GLY A 265 7.45 -4.05 -18.17
CA GLY A 265 8.10 -5.05 -19.01
C GLY A 265 9.56 -5.27 -18.63
N CYS A 266 10.05 -6.50 -18.75
CA CYS A 266 11.47 -6.79 -18.58
C CYS A 266 12.31 -6.00 -19.59
N VAL A 267 13.44 -5.51 -19.12
CA VAL A 267 14.46 -4.84 -19.93
C VAL A 267 15.64 -5.81 -20.10
N GLY A 268 16.15 -5.92 -21.33
CA GLY A 268 17.31 -6.74 -21.63
C GLY A 268 18.60 -6.14 -21.07
N SER A 269 19.72 -6.82 -21.28
CA SER A 269 21.05 -6.27 -21.01
C SER A 269 21.47 -5.20 -22.02
N ASP A 270 20.74 -5.06 -23.13
CA ASP A 270 20.90 -3.95 -24.07
C ASP A 270 20.51 -2.68 -23.31
N GLU A 271 21.48 -1.77 -23.21
CA GLU A 271 21.60 -0.70 -22.21
C GLU A 271 20.23 -0.10 -21.79
N PRO A 272 19.79 -0.28 -20.52
CA PRO A 272 18.55 0.32 -20.06
C PRO A 272 18.67 1.84 -20.08
N GLU A 273 17.61 2.51 -20.52
CA GLU A 273 17.64 3.97 -20.60
C GLU A 273 17.26 4.56 -19.26
N GLU A 274 18.14 5.39 -18.71
CA GLU A 274 17.94 6.03 -17.42
C GLU A 274 17.07 7.28 -17.56
N GLY A 275 16.02 7.37 -16.75
CA GLY A 275 15.23 8.59 -16.58
C GLY A 275 15.99 9.67 -15.78
N ALA A 276 15.47 10.89 -15.80
CA ALA A 276 15.95 11.98 -14.94
C ALA A 276 15.77 11.68 -13.44
N CYS A 277 14.83 10.80 -13.11
CA CYS A 277 14.61 10.27 -11.76
C CYS A 277 15.58 9.12 -11.37
N GLY A 278 16.45 8.66 -12.28
CA GLY A 278 17.30 7.49 -12.05
C GLY A 278 16.57 6.16 -12.25
N ASP A 279 15.28 6.18 -12.60
CA ASP A 279 14.51 4.97 -12.88
C ASP A 279 14.85 4.39 -14.27
N ILE A 280 14.70 3.07 -14.39
CA ILE A 280 14.95 2.34 -15.64
C ILE A 280 13.74 2.44 -16.56
N LEU A 281 13.97 2.82 -17.82
CA LEU A 281 12.97 2.80 -18.89
C LEU A 281 13.43 1.90 -20.03
N CYS A 282 12.50 1.17 -20.65
CA CYS A 282 12.79 0.53 -21.93
C CYS A 282 12.79 1.58 -23.05
N LEU A 283 13.54 1.32 -24.12
CA LEU A 283 13.66 2.22 -25.28
C LEU A 283 12.30 2.73 -25.79
N GLU A 284 11.33 1.83 -25.96
CA GLU A 284 9.98 2.21 -26.41
C GLU A 284 9.31 3.21 -25.48
N CYS A 285 9.37 3.01 -24.17
CA CYS A 285 8.82 3.97 -23.21
C CYS A 285 9.62 5.27 -23.24
N TRP A 286 10.94 5.19 -23.24
CA TRP A 286 11.85 6.34 -23.26
C TRP A 286 11.62 7.26 -24.47
N LEU A 287 11.29 6.70 -25.63
CA LEU A 287 10.98 7.47 -26.84
C LEU A 287 9.63 8.20 -26.75
N GLN A 288 8.65 7.65 -26.05
CA GLN A 288 7.27 8.17 -25.99
C GLN A 288 7.05 9.22 -24.90
N VAL A 289 7.96 9.34 -23.94
CA VAL A 289 7.84 10.29 -22.82
C VAL A 289 8.53 11.62 -23.13
N PRO A 290 7.96 12.77 -22.67
CA PRO A 290 8.61 14.07 -22.74
C PRO A 290 9.97 14.07 -22.04
N LYS A 291 10.91 14.89 -22.53
CA LYS A 291 12.30 14.96 -22.03
C LYS A 291 12.60 16.35 -21.48
N CYS A 292 13.44 16.39 -20.46
CA CYS A 292 13.97 17.64 -19.93
C CYS A 292 14.76 18.35 -21.01
N ASN A 293 14.49 19.64 -21.21
CA ASN A 293 15.16 20.43 -22.24
C ASN A 293 16.67 20.58 -22.01
N PHE A 294 17.15 20.39 -20.77
CA PHE A 294 18.56 20.54 -20.42
C PHE A 294 19.33 19.22 -20.51
N CYS A 295 18.91 18.18 -19.79
CA CYS A 295 19.63 16.90 -19.75
C CYS A 295 19.14 15.88 -20.79
N ASN A 296 18.06 16.20 -21.54
CA ASN A 296 17.42 15.33 -22.52
C ASN A 296 16.98 13.96 -21.94
N LYS A 297 16.82 13.85 -20.62
CA LYS A 297 16.29 12.66 -19.94
C LYS A 297 14.81 12.82 -19.62
N PRO A 298 13.99 11.75 -19.71
CA PRO A 298 12.59 11.80 -19.34
C PRO A 298 12.32 11.44 -17.88
N TYR A 299 11.14 11.78 -17.35
CA TYR A 299 10.64 11.21 -16.10
C TYR A 299 9.80 9.96 -16.34
N CYS A 300 9.82 9.04 -15.38
CA CYS A 300 8.86 7.94 -15.35
C CYS A 300 7.45 8.45 -14.97
N MET A 301 6.41 7.67 -15.31
CA MET A 301 5.03 8.05 -14.97
C MET A 301 4.75 8.11 -13.46
N GLN A 302 5.58 7.47 -12.62
CA GLN A 302 5.42 7.55 -11.16
C GLN A 302 5.95 8.87 -10.57
N HIS A 303 6.82 9.58 -11.29
CA HIS A 303 7.48 10.80 -10.83
C HIS A 303 7.18 12.00 -11.75
N THR A 304 6.01 12.05 -12.38
CA THR A 304 5.60 13.20 -13.21
C THR A 304 5.46 14.49 -12.41
N ASP A 305 5.14 14.41 -11.13
CA ASP A 305 4.98 15.60 -10.29
C ASP A 305 6.34 16.27 -9.96
N TRP A 306 7.45 15.69 -10.42
CA TRP A 306 8.78 16.27 -10.31
C TRP A 306 9.18 17.09 -11.55
N TRP A 307 8.27 17.23 -12.53
CA TRP A 307 8.45 18.20 -13.60
C TRP A 307 8.28 19.63 -13.07
N CYS A 308 9.26 20.48 -13.31
CA CYS A 308 9.13 21.93 -13.15
C CYS A 308 8.67 22.51 -14.50
N THR A 309 7.63 23.33 -14.48
CA THR A 309 7.26 24.16 -15.63
C THR A 309 7.90 25.54 -15.44
N SER A 310 8.84 25.88 -16.32
CA SER A 310 9.38 27.24 -16.34
C SER A 310 8.35 28.23 -16.86
N THR A 311 8.59 29.52 -16.66
CA THR A 311 7.81 30.62 -17.23
C THR A 311 7.68 30.56 -18.76
N ASP A 312 8.61 29.86 -19.43
CA ASP A 312 8.67 29.75 -20.89
C ASP A 312 8.06 28.44 -21.42
N SER A 313 7.29 27.71 -20.60
CA SER A 313 6.71 26.40 -20.94
C SER A 313 7.76 25.32 -21.28
N SER A 314 9.03 25.54 -20.91
CA SER A 314 10.06 24.51 -21.04
C SER A 314 9.92 23.47 -19.93
N LEU A 315 9.97 22.19 -20.33
CA LEU A 315 9.94 21.06 -19.41
C LEU A 315 11.33 20.90 -18.80
N LEU A 316 11.46 21.23 -17.52
CA LEU A 316 12.71 21.08 -16.77
C LEU A 316 12.55 19.98 -15.72
N CYS A 317 13.58 19.15 -15.58
CA CYS A 317 13.62 18.22 -14.45
C CYS A 317 14.12 18.93 -13.20
N ARG A 318 13.61 18.51 -12.03
CA ARG A 318 13.98 19.05 -10.73
C ARG A 318 15.49 19.11 -10.49
N VAL A 319 16.23 18.10 -10.95
CA VAL A 319 17.70 18.07 -10.84
C VAL A 319 18.34 19.22 -11.64
N CYS A 320 17.87 19.48 -12.86
CA CYS A 320 18.38 20.58 -13.67
C CYS A 320 17.91 21.94 -13.15
N ASP A 321 16.69 22.01 -12.62
CA ASP A 321 16.12 23.20 -11.99
C ASP A 321 16.93 23.63 -10.76
N GLU A 322 17.15 22.71 -9.81
CA GLU A 322 17.95 22.95 -8.60
C GLU A 322 19.39 23.37 -8.93
N ASN A 323 20.00 22.77 -9.97
CA ASN A 323 21.33 23.15 -10.43
C ASN A 323 21.35 24.49 -11.20
N SER A 324 20.25 24.89 -11.85
CA SER A 324 20.17 26.18 -12.54
C SER A 324 20.10 27.36 -11.56
N HIS A 325 19.52 27.15 -10.38
CA HIS A 325 19.49 28.13 -9.30
C HIS A 325 20.79 28.21 -8.48
N GLY A 326 21.70 27.24 -8.62
CA GLY A 326 23.03 27.26 -8.01
C GLY A 326 24.04 28.17 -8.71
N TYR A 327 23.72 28.67 -9.91
CA TYR A 327 24.56 29.59 -10.69
C TYR A 327 24.08 31.05 -10.65
N THR A 328 23.40 31.48 -9.58
CA THR A 328 23.17 32.92 -9.36
C THR A 328 24.45 33.58 -8.85
N TYR A 329 25.35 33.88 -9.79
CA TYR A 329 26.17 35.11 -9.85
C TYR A 329 26.84 35.58 -8.54
N THR A 330 27.88 34.88 -8.05
CA THR A 330 28.89 35.51 -7.16
C THR A 330 30.34 35.18 -7.48
N ASP A 331 30.65 34.63 -8.65
CA ASP A 331 32.02 34.54 -9.12
C ASP A 331 32.09 35.00 -10.57
N VAL A 332 33.10 35.84 -10.87
CA VAL A 332 33.36 36.59 -12.12
C VAL A 332 32.78 38.03 -12.15
N LEU A 333 33.29 38.91 -11.27
CA LEU A 333 34.28 39.97 -11.60
C LEU A 333 34.61 40.82 -10.37
#